data_AF-A0A9J6BCT0-F1
#
_entry.id   AF-A0A9J6BCT0-F1
#
_cell.length_a   1.000
_cell.length_b   1.000
_cell.length_c   1.000
_cell.angle_alpha   90.00
_cell.angle_beta   90.00
_cell.angle_gamma   90.00
#
_symmetry.space_group_name_H-M   'P 1'
#
loop_
_entity.id
_entity.type
_entity.pdbx_description
1 polymer ?
#
loop_
_entity_poly.entity_id
_entity_poly.type
_entity_poly.pdbx_seq_one_letter_code
_entity_poly.pdbx_strand_id
1 'polypeptide(L)'
;MEFTQDYCKYNSLQLRDASTFFKKNVNFLKDQFKDKPLRILDIGTGCGKVLHEVVLGESGLNFVDVIGVDKCSELIMQARKNYIIVNIWETLVNSKYKEYKSNINDYFSSLCFNEEATSVVKELLEKIGFKVIFVEYKKHDFDFSPRERFDATTNALNPFIKAMPKKVLKEFNDDLRSIFKLLNEGDKPFNIPYTSIDILAKKI
;
A
#
# COMPACT_ATOMS: atom_id res chain seq x y z
N MET A 1 -2.96 21.20 6.17
CA MET A 1 -2.50 20.11 5.29
C MET A 1 -3.64 19.13 5.17
N GLU A 2 -4.13 18.89 3.96
CA GLU A 2 -5.09 17.82 3.71
C GLU A 2 -4.31 16.51 3.55
N PHE A 3 -4.42 15.62 4.55
CA PHE A 3 -3.80 14.29 4.61
C PHE A 3 -3.73 13.58 3.25
N THR A 4 -4.82 13.62 2.49
CA THR A 4 -4.94 12.94 1.21
C THR A 4 -4.09 13.58 0.10
N GLN A 5 -3.94 14.91 0.06
CA GLN A 5 -3.06 15.56 -0.92
C GLN A 5 -1.60 15.19 -0.68
N ASP A 6 -1.17 15.20 0.58
CA ASP A 6 0.19 14.84 0.96
C ASP A 6 0.45 13.35 0.69
N TYR A 7 -0.51 12.47 1.03
CA TYR A 7 -0.41 11.05 0.69
C TYR A 7 -0.24 10.83 -0.82
N CYS A 8 -1.07 11.45 -1.66
CA CYS A 8 -0.94 11.34 -3.11
C CYS A 8 0.37 11.90 -3.66
N LYS A 9 0.92 12.93 -3.01
CA LYS A 9 2.14 13.61 -3.44
C LYS A 9 3.39 12.84 -3.06
N TYR A 10 3.41 12.20 -1.89
CA TYR A 10 4.59 11.57 -1.31
C TYR A 10 4.56 10.03 -1.34
N ASN A 11 3.75 9.43 -2.20
CA ASN A 11 3.62 7.97 -2.36
C ASN A 11 4.74 7.30 -3.19
N SER A 12 5.93 7.91 -3.25
CA SER A 12 7.06 7.40 -4.03
C SER A 12 7.54 6.02 -3.58
N LEU A 13 7.37 5.70 -2.29
CA LEU A 13 7.67 4.38 -1.74
C LEU A 13 6.77 3.32 -2.35
N GLN A 14 5.45 3.56 -2.37
CA GLN A 14 4.47 2.63 -2.93
C GLN A 14 4.68 2.43 -4.43
N LEU A 15 4.98 3.50 -5.17
CA LEU A 15 5.30 3.42 -6.60
C LEU A 15 6.56 2.59 -6.86
N ARG A 16 7.63 2.85 -6.11
CA ARG A 16 8.91 2.12 -6.23
C ARG A 16 8.71 0.64 -6.00
N ASP A 17 8.13 0.28 -4.85
CA ASP A 17 8.00 -1.12 -4.43
C ASP A 17 7.06 -1.89 -5.37
N ALA A 18 5.94 -1.29 -5.78
CA ALA A 18 5.04 -1.90 -6.75
C ALA A 18 5.70 -2.08 -8.12
N SER A 19 6.45 -1.09 -8.61
CA SER A 19 7.16 -1.19 -9.88
C SER A 19 8.24 -2.27 -9.84
N THR A 20 9.01 -2.37 -8.73
CA THR A 20 9.97 -3.45 -8.53
C THR A 20 9.30 -4.82 -8.56
N PHE A 21 8.18 -4.99 -7.84
CA PHE A 21 7.42 -6.23 -7.85
C PHE A 21 6.93 -6.60 -9.25
N PHE A 22 6.30 -5.65 -9.95
CA PHE A 22 5.77 -5.87 -11.29
C PHE A 22 6.88 -6.21 -12.28
N LYS A 23 8.00 -5.49 -12.28
CA LYS A 23 9.12 -5.78 -13.18
C LYS A 23 9.68 -7.19 -13.01
N LYS A 24 9.72 -7.70 -11.78
CA LYS A 24 10.13 -9.09 -11.50
C LYS A 24 9.12 -10.14 -12.01
N ASN A 25 7.83 -9.81 -12.01
CA ASN A 25 6.75 -10.80 -12.19
C ASN A 25 5.92 -10.63 -13.47
N VAL A 26 6.08 -9.54 -14.23
CA VAL A 26 5.22 -9.18 -15.37
C VAL A 26 5.31 -10.21 -16.49
N ASN A 27 6.47 -10.85 -16.70
CA ASN A 27 6.61 -11.89 -17.72
C ASN A 27 5.75 -13.12 -17.41
N PHE A 28 5.71 -13.54 -16.14
CA PHE A 28 4.80 -14.60 -15.72
C PHE A 28 3.33 -14.21 -16.00
N LEU A 29 2.93 -12.97 -15.67
CA LEU A 29 1.58 -12.50 -15.94
C LEU A 29 1.27 -12.50 -17.45
N LYS A 30 2.19 -12.00 -18.28
CA LYS A 30 2.07 -12.02 -19.75
C LYS A 30 1.93 -13.43 -20.28
N ASP A 31 2.70 -14.39 -19.79
CA ASP A 31 2.61 -15.78 -20.22
C ASP A 31 1.27 -16.43 -19.83
N GLN A 32 0.76 -16.11 -18.64
CA GLN A 32 -0.52 -16.63 -18.16
C GLN A 32 -1.72 -16.05 -18.92
N PHE A 33 -1.68 -14.75 -19.21
CA PHE A 33 -2.83 -14.03 -19.74
C PHE A 33 -2.78 -13.80 -21.25
N LYS A 34 -1.59 -13.71 -21.83
CA LYS A 34 -1.36 -13.41 -23.25
C LYS A 34 -2.19 -12.17 -23.66
N ASP A 35 -2.90 -12.25 -24.78
CA ASP A 35 -3.74 -11.16 -25.29
C ASP A 35 -5.17 -11.13 -24.71
N LYS A 36 -5.46 -11.96 -23.69
CA LYS A 36 -6.81 -12.04 -23.13
C LYS A 36 -7.23 -10.69 -22.54
N PRO A 37 -8.49 -10.27 -22.74
CA PRO A 37 -9.03 -9.13 -22.04
C PRO A 37 -9.10 -9.44 -20.53
N LEU A 38 -8.51 -8.56 -19.73
CA LEU A 38 -8.39 -8.71 -18.28
C LEU A 38 -9.29 -7.75 -17.54
N ARG A 39 -9.77 -8.22 -16.39
CA ARG A 39 -10.49 -7.39 -15.42
C ARG A 39 -9.68 -7.39 -14.14
N ILE A 40 -9.46 -6.22 -13.55
CA ILE A 40 -8.62 -6.07 -12.37
C ILE A 40 -9.38 -5.36 -11.24
N LEU A 41 -9.18 -5.88 -10.03
CA LEU A 41 -9.61 -5.28 -8.78
C LEU A 41 -8.38 -4.91 -7.96
N ASP A 42 -8.19 -3.62 -7.70
CA ASP A 42 -7.11 -3.10 -6.86
C ASP A 42 -7.66 -2.76 -5.46
N ILE A 43 -7.26 -3.54 -4.45
CA ILE A 43 -7.73 -3.39 -3.07
C ILE A 43 -6.73 -2.56 -2.27
N GLY A 44 -7.19 -1.43 -1.71
CA GLY A 44 -6.31 -0.45 -1.09
C GLY A 44 -5.68 0.48 -2.14
N THR A 45 -6.44 0.84 -3.17
CA THR A 45 -5.97 1.60 -4.33
C THR A 45 -5.47 3.02 -3.98
N GLY A 46 -5.86 3.53 -2.80
CA GLY A 46 -5.53 4.88 -2.36
C GLY A 46 -5.98 5.92 -3.39
N CYS A 47 -5.02 6.64 -3.94
CA CYS A 47 -5.26 7.66 -4.96
C CYS A 47 -5.19 7.15 -6.40
N GLY A 48 -5.03 5.83 -6.60
CA GLY A 48 -4.96 5.19 -7.92
C GLY A 48 -3.62 5.28 -8.63
N LYS A 49 -2.60 5.97 -8.07
CA LYS A 49 -1.32 6.18 -8.77
C LYS A 49 -0.59 4.87 -9.10
N VAL A 50 -0.51 3.93 -8.16
CA VAL A 50 0.14 2.62 -8.43
C VAL A 50 -0.60 1.87 -9.51
N LEU A 51 -1.93 1.80 -9.43
CA LEU A 51 -2.78 1.19 -10.44
C LEU A 51 -2.50 1.78 -11.82
N HIS A 52 -2.53 3.10 -11.96
CA HIS A 52 -2.39 3.75 -13.26
C HIS A 52 -0.97 3.75 -13.80
N GLU A 53 0.00 4.20 -13.00
CA GLU A 53 1.38 4.39 -13.47
C GLU A 53 2.11 3.06 -13.61
N VAL A 54 1.88 2.10 -12.70
CA VAL A 54 2.61 0.82 -12.68
C VAL A 54 1.77 -0.28 -13.33
N VAL A 55 0.59 -0.57 -12.78
CA VAL A 55 -0.16 -1.77 -13.19
C VAL A 55 -0.71 -1.63 -14.61
N LEU A 56 -1.33 -0.50 -14.95
CA LEU A 56 -1.83 -0.24 -16.29
C LEU A 56 -0.72 0.26 -17.21
N GLY A 57 0.14 1.16 -16.70
CA GLY A 57 1.17 1.84 -17.48
C GLY A 57 2.37 0.96 -17.87
N GLU A 58 2.88 0.12 -16.96
CA GLU A 58 4.11 -0.66 -17.19
C GLU A 58 3.85 -2.12 -17.58
N SER A 59 2.65 -2.67 -17.33
CA SER A 59 2.44 -4.12 -17.50
C SER A 59 2.38 -4.58 -18.95
N GLY A 60 1.90 -3.74 -19.87
CA GLY A 60 1.62 -4.13 -21.26
C GLY A 60 0.54 -5.21 -21.37
N LEU A 61 -0.34 -5.35 -20.37
CA LEU A 61 -1.48 -6.27 -20.38
C LEU A 61 -2.75 -5.55 -20.87
N ASN A 62 -3.66 -6.30 -21.48
CA ASN A 62 -4.90 -5.78 -22.03
C ASN A 62 -6.02 -5.74 -20.96
N PHE A 63 -6.13 -4.64 -20.22
CA PHE A 63 -7.22 -4.46 -19.24
C PHE A 63 -8.45 -3.82 -19.88
N VAL A 64 -9.60 -4.47 -19.74
CA VAL A 64 -10.91 -4.00 -20.26
C VAL A 64 -11.86 -3.52 -19.16
N ASP A 65 -11.59 -3.87 -17.91
CA ASP A 65 -12.37 -3.44 -16.75
C ASP A 65 -11.42 -3.26 -15.56
N VAL A 66 -11.46 -2.09 -14.95
CA VAL A 66 -10.52 -1.67 -13.90
C VAL A 66 -11.32 -1.09 -12.76
N ILE A 67 -11.23 -1.73 -11.60
CA ILE A 67 -11.91 -1.28 -10.38
C ILE A 67 -10.85 -1.09 -9.30
N GLY A 68 -10.62 0.16 -8.91
CA GLY A 68 -9.90 0.47 -7.67
C GLY A 68 -10.87 0.60 -6.51
N VAL A 69 -10.49 0.07 -5.33
CA VAL A 69 -11.27 0.20 -4.10
C VAL A 69 -10.40 0.61 -2.91
N ASP A 70 -10.95 1.47 -2.05
CA ASP A 70 -10.31 1.93 -0.81
C ASP A 70 -11.35 2.12 0.30
N LYS A 71 -10.89 2.09 1.55
CA LYS A 71 -11.68 2.42 2.73
C LYS A 71 -11.81 3.92 2.97
N CYS A 72 -10.84 4.72 2.52
CA CYS A 72 -10.77 6.14 2.75
C CYS A 72 -11.52 6.89 1.65
N SER A 73 -12.73 7.35 1.96
CA SER A 73 -13.58 8.10 1.02
C SER A 73 -12.90 9.38 0.49
N GLU A 74 -12.08 10.04 1.30
CA GLU A 74 -11.31 11.22 0.92
C GLU A 74 -10.26 10.89 -0.17
N LEU A 75 -9.56 9.75 -0.05
CA LEU A 75 -8.63 9.27 -1.08
C LEU A 75 -9.37 8.88 -2.36
N ILE A 76 -10.51 8.19 -2.25
CA ILE A 76 -11.37 7.87 -3.39
C ILE A 76 -11.82 9.14 -4.12
N MET A 77 -12.22 10.17 -3.39
CA MET A 77 -12.66 11.44 -4.00
C MET A 77 -11.53 12.12 -4.77
N GLN A 78 -10.29 12.05 -4.29
CA GLN A 78 -9.13 12.54 -5.04
C GLN A 78 -8.81 11.66 -6.24
N ALA A 79 -8.85 10.34 -6.07
CA ALA A 79 -8.61 9.38 -7.13
C ALA A 79 -9.64 9.55 -8.27
N ARG A 80 -10.91 9.83 -7.92
CA ARG A 80 -12.02 10.10 -8.84
C ARG A 80 -11.85 11.33 -9.72
N LYS A 81 -11.03 12.31 -9.31
CA LYS A 81 -10.69 13.44 -10.17
C LYS A 81 -9.90 12.99 -11.41
N ASN A 82 -9.22 11.86 -11.29
CA ASN A 82 -8.34 11.34 -12.33
C ASN A 82 -8.90 10.04 -12.96
N TYR A 83 -9.68 9.21 -12.23
CA TYR A 83 -9.99 7.81 -12.60
C TYR A 83 -11.34 7.27 -12.07
N ILE A 84 -11.86 6.16 -12.61
CA ILE A 84 -13.08 5.50 -12.09
C ILE A 84 -12.72 4.56 -10.92
N ILE A 85 -13.01 4.98 -9.69
CA ILE A 85 -12.64 4.27 -8.46
C ILE A 85 -13.83 4.27 -7.49
N VAL A 86 -14.10 3.15 -6.80
CA VAL A 86 -15.28 2.96 -5.94
C VAL A 86 -14.93 2.76 -4.46
N ASN A 87 -15.82 3.18 -3.56
CA ASN A 87 -15.64 2.99 -2.11
C ASN A 87 -16.02 1.55 -1.73
N ILE A 88 -15.10 0.80 -1.11
CA ILE A 88 -15.33 -0.61 -0.78
C ILE A 88 -16.43 -0.76 0.27
N TRP A 89 -16.53 0.15 1.23
CA TRP A 89 -17.50 0.04 2.33
C TRP A 89 -18.92 0.32 1.87
N GLU A 90 -19.12 1.31 1.00
CA GLU A 90 -20.43 1.55 0.37
C GLU A 90 -20.88 0.34 -0.45
N THR A 91 -19.94 -0.33 -1.14
CA THR A 91 -20.22 -1.53 -1.93
C THR A 91 -20.55 -2.73 -1.03
N LEU A 92 -19.75 -2.96 0.02
CA LEU A 92 -19.92 -4.11 0.92
C LEU A 92 -21.11 -3.97 1.87
N VAL A 93 -21.44 -2.76 2.33
CA VAL A 93 -22.62 -2.50 3.18
C VAL A 93 -23.93 -2.85 2.46
N ASN A 94 -23.94 -2.74 1.13
CA ASN A 94 -25.07 -3.11 0.28
C ASN A 94 -25.04 -4.58 -0.19
N SER A 95 -24.19 -5.42 0.40
CA SER A 95 -24.00 -6.82 0.01
C SER A 95 -24.32 -7.78 1.15
N LYS A 96 -24.33 -9.08 0.84
CA LYS A 96 -24.46 -10.18 1.82
C LYS A 96 -23.35 -10.22 2.89
N TYR A 97 -22.31 -9.39 2.78
CA TYR A 97 -21.14 -9.40 3.67
C TYR A 97 -21.28 -8.47 4.89
N LYS A 98 -22.43 -7.79 5.06
CA LYS A 98 -22.68 -6.84 6.16
C LYS A 98 -22.45 -7.42 7.56
N GLU A 99 -22.69 -8.72 7.76
CA GLU A 99 -22.58 -9.38 9.06
C GLU A 99 -21.14 -9.65 9.52
N TYR A 100 -20.15 -9.64 8.61
CA TYR A 100 -18.75 -9.96 8.92
C TYR A 100 -17.90 -8.75 9.32
N LYS A 101 -18.52 -7.58 9.55
CA LYS A 101 -17.86 -6.28 9.73
C LYS A 101 -16.95 -6.19 10.97
N SER A 102 -17.16 -7.01 11.99
CA SER A 102 -16.40 -6.95 13.26
C SER A 102 -15.01 -7.56 13.19
N ASN A 103 -14.77 -8.52 12.29
CA ASN A 103 -13.57 -9.37 12.39
C ASN A 103 -12.39 -8.90 11.53
N ILE A 104 -12.55 -7.89 10.69
CA ILE A 104 -11.53 -7.57 9.67
C ILE A 104 -10.27 -6.91 10.24
N ASN A 105 -10.40 -6.16 11.34
CA ASN A 105 -9.27 -5.44 11.94
C ASN A 105 -8.25 -6.36 12.61
N ASP A 106 -8.63 -7.58 12.96
CA ASP A 106 -7.76 -8.56 13.62
C ASP A 106 -6.77 -9.23 12.66
N TYR A 107 -7.00 -9.15 11.33
CA TYR A 107 -6.20 -9.88 10.34
C TYR A 107 -5.04 -9.10 9.72
N PHE A 108 -5.00 -7.76 9.87
CA PHE A 108 -4.08 -6.93 9.08
C PHE A 108 -2.82 -6.46 9.82
N SER A 109 -2.71 -6.58 11.16
CA SER A 109 -1.56 -5.99 11.88
C SER A 109 -0.42 -6.95 12.22
N SER A 110 -0.63 -8.26 12.32
CA SER A 110 0.42 -9.19 12.81
C SER A 110 1.36 -9.72 11.73
N LEU A 111 0.98 -9.63 10.45
CA LEU A 111 1.75 -10.19 9.33
C LEU A 111 2.87 -9.28 8.81
N CYS A 112 3.07 -8.09 9.40
CA CYS A 112 3.96 -7.06 8.85
C CYS A 112 5.37 -7.01 9.47
N PHE A 113 5.72 -7.89 10.42
CA PHE A 113 6.88 -7.64 11.29
C PHE A 113 7.97 -8.71 11.33
N ASN A 114 7.80 -9.88 10.68
CA ASN A 114 8.85 -10.89 10.68
C ASN A 114 8.87 -11.72 9.39
N GLU A 115 10.01 -12.37 9.14
CA GLU A 115 10.22 -13.26 8.00
C GLU A 115 9.25 -14.46 8.02
N GLU A 116 8.88 -14.91 9.22
CA GLU A 116 7.91 -15.99 9.44
C GLU A 116 6.51 -15.67 8.87
N ALA A 117 6.15 -14.39 8.76
CA ALA A 117 4.89 -13.99 8.14
C ALA A 117 4.79 -14.43 6.68
N THR A 118 5.90 -14.64 5.97
CA THR A 118 5.86 -15.22 4.61
C THR A 118 5.28 -16.64 4.60
N SER A 119 5.70 -17.47 5.56
CA SER A 119 5.18 -18.84 5.73
C SER A 119 3.70 -18.81 6.09
N VAL A 120 3.30 -17.94 7.02
CA VAL A 120 1.89 -17.81 7.43
C VAL A 120 0.99 -17.39 6.26
N VAL A 121 1.38 -16.38 5.48
CA VAL A 121 0.57 -15.94 4.33
C VAL A 121 0.55 -17.00 3.24
N LYS A 122 1.68 -17.68 2.99
CA LYS A 122 1.74 -18.78 2.03
C LYS A 122 0.79 -19.91 2.42
N GLU A 123 0.86 -20.39 3.65
CA GLU A 123 -0.03 -21.46 4.17
C GLU A 123 -1.50 -21.05 4.09
N LEU A 124 -1.82 -19.79 4.42
CA LEU A 124 -3.19 -19.28 4.32
C LEU A 124 -3.70 -19.29 2.88
N LEU A 125 -2.89 -18.83 1.92
CA LEU A 125 -3.25 -18.83 0.50
C LEU A 125 -3.44 -20.25 -0.02
N GLU A 126 -2.52 -21.16 0.30
CA GLU A 126 -2.60 -22.56 -0.09
C GLU A 126 -3.84 -23.25 0.50
N LYS A 127 -4.15 -22.99 1.77
CA LYS A 127 -5.37 -23.48 2.43
C LYS A 127 -6.67 -22.99 1.75
N ILE A 128 -6.67 -21.78 1.19
CA ILE A 128 -7.82 -21.20 0.48
C ILE A 128 -7.87 -21.67 -1.00
N GLY A 129 -6.91 -22.48 -1.45
CA GLY A 129 -6.88 -23.04 -2.80
C GLY A 129 -6.10 -22.20 -3.82
N PHE A 130 -5.15 -21.38 -3.36
CA PHE A 130 -4.20 -20.70 -4.23
C PHE A 130 -2.87 -21.46 -4.29
N LYS A 131 -2.28 -21.53 -5.48
CA LYS A 131 -0.87 -21.87 -5.67
C LYS A 131 -0.02 -20.61 -5.54
N VAL A 132 0.87 -20.57 -4.56
CA VAL A 132 1.86 -19.47 -4.47
C VAL A 132 2.92 -19.68 -5.55
N ILE A 133 3.13 -18.65 -6.36
CA ILE A 133 4.07 -18.61 -7.49
C ILE A 133 5.36 -17.91 -7.08
N PHE A 134 5.23 -16.81 -6.33
CA PHE A 134 6.34 -16.01 -5.84
C PHE A 134 6.02 -15.50 -4.44
N VAL A 135 7.02 -15.51 -3.56
CA VAL A 135 6.97 -14.87 -2.24
C VAL A 135 8.36 -14.36 -1.91
N GLU A 136 8.47 -13.12 -1.46
CA GLU A 136 9.75 -12.51 -1.09
C GLU A 136 9.56 -11.59 0.12
N TYR A 137 10.28 -11.87 1.20
CA TYR A 137 10.45 -10.93 2.31
C TYR A 137 11.62 -10.00 1.99
N LYS A 138 11.41 -8.69 2.20
CA LYS A 138 12.41 -7.67 1.88
C LYS A 138 12.60 -6.75 3.07
N LYS A 139 13.87 -6.45 3.36
CA LYS A 139 14.27 -5.33 4.21
C LYS A 139 14.65 -4.17 3.30
N HIS A 140 14.15 -3.00 3.64
CA HIS A 140 14.32 -1.80 2.85
C HIS A 140 14.78 -0.66 3.72
N ASP A 141 15.46 0.26 3.05
CA ASP A 141 15.68 1.62 3.51
C ASP A 141 15.05 2.56 2.48
N PHE A 142 14.38 3.60 2.96
CA PHE A 142 13.84 4.66 2.11
C PHE A 142 14.23 6.01 2.64
N ASP A 143 14.91 6.79 1.80
CA ASP A 143 15.28 8.16 2.11
C ASP A 143 14.07 9.09 1.89
N PHE A 144 13.48 9.53 2.98
CA PHE A 144 12.37 10.50 2.97
C PHE A 144 12.84 11.95 2.92
N SER A 145 14.08 12.22 2.54
CA SER A 145 14.56 13.57 2.26
C SER A 145 13.76 14.23 1.12
N PRO A 146 13.58 15.57 1.16
CA PRO A 146 13.98 16.47 2.24
C PRO A 146 13.04 16.40 3.45
N ARG A 147 13.36 17.10 4.54
CA ARG A 147 12.59 17.10 5.81
C ARG A 147 11.08 17.20 5.60
N GLU A 148 10.64 18.04 4.67
CA GLU A 148 9.21 18.27 4.40
C GLU A 148 8.49 16.99 4.00
N ARG A 149 9.14 16.11 3.22
CA ARG A 149 8.59 14.81 2.85
C ARG A 149 8.54 13.89 4.07
N PHE A 150 9.59 13.85 4.89
CA PHE A 150 9.60 13.06 6.11
C PHE A 150 8.48 13.46 7.08
N ASP A 151 8.36 14.76 7.37
CA ASP A 151 7.32 15.30 8.25
C ASP A 151 5.93 15.02 7.65
N ALA A 152 5.73 15.21 6.34
CA ALA A 152 4.44 14.91 5.70
C ALA A 152 4.06 13.42 5.77
N THR A 153 4.99 12.51 5.48
CA THR A 153 4.73 11.06 5.48
C THR A 153 4.45 10.54 6.90
N THR A 154 5.30 10.89 7.87
CA THR A 154 5.11 10.49 9.26
C THR A 154 3.82 11.05 9.82
N ASN A 155 3.46 12.28 9.44
CA ASN A 155 2.20 12.87 9.84
C ASN A 155 0.98 12.20 9.18
N ALA A 156 1.12 11.73 7.95
CA ALA A 156 0.04 11.04 7.27
C ALA A 156 -0.24 9.66 7.89
N LEU A 157 0.80 8.95 8.32
CA LEU A 157 0.67 7.59 8.85
C LEU A 157 0.25 7.55 10.33
N ASN A 158 0.44 8.64 11.08
CA ASN A 158 0.16 8.67 12.51
C ASN A 158 -1.34 8.96 12.79
N PRO A 159 -2.09 7.99 13.34
CA PRO A 159 -3.53 8.12 13.56
C PRO A 159 -3.89 9.15 14.65
N PHE A 160 -2.93 9.54 15.49
CA PHE A 160 -3.18 10.40 16.66
C PHE A 160 -3.05 11.89 16.34
N ILE A 161 -2.52 12.25 15.18
CA ILE A 161 -2.19 13.65 14.87
C ILE A 161 -3.41 14.57 14.84
N LYS A 162 -4.55 14.07 14.36
CA LYS A 162 -5.80 14.84 14.35
C LYS A 162 -6.24 15.23 15.77
N ALA A 163 -5.83 14.47 16.79
CA ALA A 163 -6.15 14.74 18.19
C ALA A 163 -5.10 15.61 18.91
N MET A 164 -3.92 15.81 18.34
CA MET A 164 -2.83 16.56 18.99
C MET A 164 -3.00 18.07 18.83
N PRO A 165 -2.94 18.87 19.92
CA PRO A 165 -2.82 20.32 19.82
C PRO A 165 -1.57 20.72 19.02
N LYS A 166 -1.62 21.85 18.30
CA LYS A 166 -0.52 22.31 17.42
C LYS A 166 0.86 22.32 18.09
N LYS A 167 0.93 22.72 19.36
CA LYS A 167 2.18 22.75 20.13
C LYS A 167 2.74 21.35 20.37
N VAL A 168 1.89 20.43 20.80
CA VAL A 168 2.23 19.02 21.05
C VAL A 168 2.64 18.32 19.75
N LEU A 169 1.94 18.58 18.64
CA LEU A 169 2.30 18.05 17.32
C LEU A 169 3.70 18.49 16.89
N LYS A 170 4.06 19.75 17.17
CA LYS A 170 5.41 20.24 16.88
C LYS A 170 6.46 19.53 17.74
N GLU A 171 6.22 19.41 19.05
CA GLU A 171 7.11 18.69 19.97
C GLU A 171 7.29 17.23 19.54
N PHE A 172 6.20 16.52 19.23
CA PHE A 172 6.22 15.17 18.71
C PHE A 172 7.08 15.03 17.44
N ASN A 173 6.93 15.94 16.47
CA ASN A 173 7.73 15.93 15.25
C ASN A 173 9.21 16.27 15.50
N ASP A 174 9.50 17.13 16.49
CA ASP A 174 10.87 17.45 16.90
C ASP A 174 11.56 16.21 17.55
N ASP A 175 10.82 15.48 18.39
CA ASP A 175 11.27 14.24 19.03
C ASP A 175 11.46 13.11 18.01
N LEU A 176 10.49 12.91 17.12
CA LEU A 176 10.56 11.88 16.09
C LEU A 176 11.80 12.04 15.21
N ARG A 177 12.11 13.27 14.78
CA ARG A 177 13.33 13.57 14.02
C ARG A 177 14.60 13.27 14.81
N SER A 178 14.60 13.56 16.11
CA SER A 178 15.74 13.28 16.97
C SER A 178 15.98 11.77 17.10
N ILE A 179 14.91 10.98 17.24
CA ILE A 179 14.98 9.52 17.25
C ILE A 179 15.54 8.99 15.93
N PHE A 180 15.00 9.41 14.78
CA PHE A 180 15.50 8.93 13.48
C PHE A 180 16.93 9.40 13.19
N LYS A 181 17.34 10.57 13.68
CA LYS A 181 18.75 11.00 13.59
C LYS A 181 19.68 10.07 14.38
N LEU A 182 19.27 9.64 15.58
CA LEU A 182 20.03 8.69 16.39
C LEU A 182 20.08 7.30 15.76
N LEU A 183 18.95 6.82 15.21
CA LEU A 183 18.87 5.50 14.57
C LEU A 183 19.70 5.39 13.28
N ASN A 184 19.90 6.50 12.56
CA ASN A 184 20.60 6.54 11.28
C ASN A 184 22.02 7.13 11.35
N GLU A 185 22.67 7.04 12.52
CA GLU A 185 24.05 7.48 12.76
C GLU A 185 24.36 8.93 12.31
N GLY A 186 23.33 9.80 12.26
CA GLY A 186 23.47 11.22 11.91
C GLY A 186 23.55 11.55 10.41
N ASP A 187 24.03 10.65 9.56
CA ASP A 187 24.27 10.93 8.12
C ASP A 187 23.02 10.84 7.25
N LYS A 188 21.98 10.12 7.71
CA LYS A 188 20.70 9.99 6.98
C LYS A 188 19.50 10.18 7.92
N PRO A 189 19.28 11.38 8.47
CA PRO A 189 18.30 11.60 9.54
C PRO A 189 16.84 11.35 9.14
N PHE A 190 16.56 11.17 7.84
CA PHE A 190 15.22 10.91 7.30
C PHE A 190 15.11 9.54 6.62
N ASN A 191 16.08 8.65 6.81
CA ASN A 191 15.96 7.28 6.34
C ASN A 191 15.04 6.50 7.29
N ILE A 192 14.08 5.77 6.75
CA ILE A 192 13.20 4.91 7.53
C ILE A 192 13.42 3.47 7.08
N PRO A 193 13.98 2.59 7.94
CA PRO A 193 14.02 1.18 7.65
C PRO A 193 12.60 0.61 7.75
N TYR A 194 12.25 -0.27 6.82
CA TYR A 194 10.97 -0.99 6.87
C TYR A 194 11.08 -2.34 6.18
N THR A 195 10.06 -3.16 6.40
CA THR A 195 9.95 -4.51 5.85
C THR A 195 8.72 -4.61 4.97
N SER A 196 8.82 -5.38 3.90
CA SER A 196 7.68 -5.69 3.03
C SER A 196 7.68 -7.15 2.64
N ILE A 197 6.50 -7.66 2.29
CA ILE A 197 6.33 -9.00 1.73
C ILE A 197 5.61 -8.83 0.39
N ASP A 198 6.24 -9.32 -0.67
CA ASP A 198 5.66 -9.42 -1.99
C ASP A 198 5.16 -10.83 -2.24
N ILE A 199 3.96 -10.99 -2.76
CA ILE A 199 3.38 -12.31 -3.06
C ILE A 199 2.66 -12.28 -4.40
N LEU A 200 2.93 -13.29 -5.22
CA LEU A 200 2.12 -13.63 -6.38
C LEU A 200 1.55 -15.03 -6.20
N ALA A 201 0.23 -15.16 -6.30
CA ALA A 201 -0.45 -16.43 -6.19
C ALA A 201 -1.53 -16.57 -7.27
N LYS A 202 -1.78 -17.82 -7.67
CA LYS A 202 -2.76 -18.19 -8.70
C LYS A 202 -3.79 -19.12 -8.10
N LYS A 203 -5.07 -18.79 -8.25
CA LYS A 203 -6.16 -19.70 -7.84
C LYS A 203 -6.15 -20.97 -8.68
N ILE A 204 -6.24 -22.14 -8.03
CA ILE A 204 -6.35 -23.46 -8.67
C ILE A 204 -7.83 -23.77 -8.92
#